data_AF-A0A6A6E1B9-F1
#
_entry.id   AF-A0A6A6E1B9-F1
#
_cell.length_a   1.000
_cell.length_b   1.000
_cell.length_c   1.000
_cell.angle_alpha   90.00
_cell.angle_beta   90.00
_cell.angle_gamma   90.00
#
_symmetry.space_group_name_H-M   'P 1'
#
loop_
_entity.id
_entity.type
_entity.pdbx_description
1 polymer ?
#
loop_
_entity_poly.entity_id
_entity_poly.type
_entity_poly.pdbx_seq_one_letter_code
_entity_poly.pdbx_strand_id
1 'polypeptide(L)'
;MRLLEFKSHGEFSLTKDLIDLIPPYAILSHTWGDDDEEVTFKDVTEGSGKSKAGYRKIQFCGEQAARNGLKHFWVDTCCIDRSNNTEFSEAINSMFRWYHKAAKCYVYLSDVPANGYNQANQSFQWMWEPAFRKSRWFTRGWTLQELIAPPSVEFFSLEGKLLGCRNSLERQIYEITGIPVQALQGSSLSDFSVKERMSCNRVQGINDVATHN
;
A
#
# COMPACT_ATOMS: atom_id res chain seq x y z
N MET A 1 -15.72 -6.42 -5.23
CA MET A 1 -14.49 -5.61 -5.43
C MET A 1 -14.03 -5.72 -6.88
N ARG A 2 -13.47 -4.64 -7.45
CA ARG A 2 -12.83 -4.70 -8.78
C ARG A 2 -11.32 -4.82 -8.64
N LEU A 3 -10.66 -5.41 -9.63
CA LEU A 3 -9.21 -5.48 -9.74
C LEU A 3 -8.77 -4.84 -11.07
N LEU A 4 -7.49 -4.49 -11.18
CA LEU A 4 -6.84 -4.20 -12.45
C LEU A 4 -6.18 -5.48 -12.97
N GLU A 5 -6.35 -5.75 -14.26
CA GLU A 5 -5.62 -6.80 -14.98
C GLU A 5 -4.49 -6.15 -15.79
N PHE A 6 -3.25 -6.57 -15.54
CA PHE A 6 -2.10 -6.09 -16.30
C PHE A 6 -2.03 -6.80 -17.65
N LYS A 7 -2.05 -6.03 -18.73
CA LYS A 7 -1.99 -6.51 -20.12
C LYS A 7 -0.57 -6.40 -20.66
N SER A 8 -0.36 -6.99 -21.83
CA SER A 8 0.85 -6.78 -22.63
C SER A 8 1.09 -5.29 -22.86
N HIS A 9 2.36 -4.89 -23.01
CA HIS A 9 2.78 -3.51 -23.33
C HIS A 9 2.50 -2.43 -22.26
N GLY A 10 2.31 -2.82 -20.99
CA GLY A 10 2.20 -1.85 -19.89
C GLY A 10 0.81 -1.21 -19.75
N GLU A 11 -0.18 -1.77 -20.44
CA GLU A 11 -1.57 -1.35 -20.28
C GLU A 11 -2.28 -2.15 -19.19
N PHE A 12 -3.40 -1.62 -18.70
CA PHE A 12 -4.24 -2.31 -17.73
C PHE A 12 -5.71 -1.93 -17.92
N SER A 13 -6.61 -2.79 -17.45
CA SER A 13 -8.04 -2.49 -17.41
C SER A 13 -8.70 -3.05 -16.16
N LEU A 14 -9.81 -2.44 -15.77
CA LEU A 14 -10.63 -2.93 -14.67
C LEU A 14 -11.33 -4.24 -15.03
N THR A 15 -11.41 -5.15 -14.06
CA THR A 15 -12.30 -6.30 -14.11
C THR A 15 -13.75 -5.87 -13.89
N LYS A 16 -14.68 -6.79 -14.13
CA LYS A 16 -16.03 -6.68 -13.56
C LYS A 16 -15.95 -6.69 -12.02
N ASP A 17 -17.06 -6.34 -11.37
CA ASP A 17 -17.15 -6.48 -9.93
C ASP A 17 -17.13 -7.97 -9.51
N LEU A 18 -16.18 -8.32 -8.64
CA LEU A 18 -15.91 -9.67 -8.17
C LEU A 18 -16.45 -9.84 -6.75
N ILE A 19 -17.31 -10.84 -6.56
CA ILE A 19 -17.99 -11.11 -5.28
C ILE A 19 -17.38 -12.33 -4.57
N ASP A 20 -17.32 -13.50 -5.23
CA ASP A 20 -16.91 -14.76 -4.59
C ASP A 20 -15.57 -15.30 -5.08
N LEU A 21 -15.35 -15.32 -6.40
CA LEU A 21 -14.15 -15.89 -7.04
C LEU A 21 -13.11 -14.82 -7.30
N ILE A 22 -12.56 -14.25 -6.23
CA ILE A 22 -11.49 -13.26 -6.32
C ILE A 22 -10.16 -14.00 -6.62
N PRO A 23 -9.54 -13.78 -7.79
CA PRO A 23 -8.26 -14.42 -8.14
C PRO A 23 -7.14 -13.88 -7.26
N PRO A 24 -5.97 -14.56 -7.15
CA PRO A 24 -4.80 -13.99 -6.48
C PRO A 24 -4.41 -12.64 -7.08
N TYR A 25 -4.15 -11.65 -6.21
CA TYR A 25 -3.83 -10.29 -6.60
C TYR A 25 -2.74 -9.66 -5.72
N ALA A 26 -2.04 -8.68 -6.28
CA ALA A 26 -1.23 -7.74 -5.50
C ALA A 26 -2.06 -6.53 -5.07
N ILE A 27 -1.68 -5.86 -3.98
CA ILE A 27 -2.33 -4.64 -3.52
C ILE A 27 -1.30 -3.52 -3.40
N LEU A 28 -1.63 -2.32 -3.90
CA LEU A 28 -0.78 -1.14 -3.78
C LEU A 28 -1.15 -0.33 -2.55
N SER A 29 -0.19 -0.18 -1.65
CA SER A 29 -0.22 0.79 -0.57
C SER A 29 0.64 1.99 -0.98
N HIS A 30 0.08 3.19 -0.96
CA HIS A 30 0.78 4.38 -1.43
C HIS A 30 0.21 5.65 -0.79
N THR A 31 0.97 6.76 -0.87
CA THR A 31 0.46 8.08 -0.50
C THR A 31 -0.20 8.73 -1.72
N TRP A 32 -1.40 9.28 -1.54
CA TRP A 32 -2.05 10.05 -2.59
C TRP A 32 -1.27 11.36 -2.84
N GLY A 33 -1.23 11.78 -4.10
CA GLY A 33 -0.90 13.14 -4.51
C GLY A 33 -2.13 14.04 -4.41
N ASP A 34 -2.10 15.14 -5.16
CA ASP A 34 -3.27 16.01 -5.29
C ASP A 34 -4.37 15.32 -6.13
N ASP A 35 -5.64 15.75 -5.97
CA ASP A 35 -6.79 15.06 -6.58
C ASP A 35 -6.72 15.00 -8.12
N ASP A 36 -6.11 16.00 -8.75
CA ASP A 36 -5.89 16.07 -10.20
C ASP A 36 -4.72 15.19 -10.68
N GLU A 37 -3.81 14.83 -9.77
CA GLU A 37 -2.69 13.93 -10.03
C GLU A 37 -3.08 12.45 -9.94
N GLU A 38 -4.13 12.12 -9.19
CA GLU A 38 -4.54 10.73 -8.99
C GLU A 38 -5.41 10.19 -10.14
N VAL A 39 -5.13 8.95 -10.54
CA VAL A 39 -5.92 8.24 -11.56
C VAL A 39 -7.13 7.62 -10.88
N THR A 40 -8.31 8.03 -11.29
CA THR A 40 -9.59 7.61 -10.71
C THR A 40 -10.20 6.42 -11.46
N PHE A 41 -11.27 5.85 -10.89
CA PHE A 41 -12.07 4.81 -11.56
C PHE A 41 -12.58 5.28 -12.94
N LYS A 42 -13.02 6.54 -13.01
CA LYS A 42 -13.49 7.16 -14.25
C LYS A 42 -12.35 7.26 -15.29
N ASP A 43 -11.16 7.68 -14.84
CA ASP A 43 -10.01 7.84 -15.74
C ASP A 43 -9.55 6.53 -16.38
N VAL A 44 -9.63 5.42 -15.65
CA VAL A 44 -9.31 4.09 -16.19
C VAL A 44 -10.38 3.62 -17.16
N THR A 45 -11.65 3.89 -16.85
CA THR A 45 -12.79 3.49 -17.70
C THR A 45 -12.81 4.27 -19.01
N GLU A 46 -12.45 5.55 -18.99
CA GLU A 46 -12.42 6.45 -20.15
C GLU A 46 -11.06 6.46 -20.88
N GLY A 47 -10.02 5.89 -20.27
CA GLY A 47 -8.66 5.88 -20.81
C GLY A 47 -7.94 7.24 -20.73
N SER A 48 -8.42 8.17 -19.92
CA SER A 48 -7.89 9.54 -19.77
C SER A 48 -6.76 9.67 -18.75
N GLY A 49 -6.49 8.63 -17.95
CA GLY A 49 -5.55 8.71 -16.81
C GLY A 49 -4.06 8.69 -17.15
N LYS A 50 -3.66 8.40 -18.41
CA LYS A 50 -2.25 8.16 -18.77
C LYS A 50 -1.33 9.37 -18.58
N SER A 51 -1.87 10.60 -18.61
CA SER A 51 -1.12 11.84 -18.43
C SER A 51 -0.94 12.23 -16.96
N LYS A 52 -1.67 11.60 -16.04
CA LYS A 52 -1.65 11.96 -14.62
C LYS A 52 -0.43 11.38 -13.92
N ALA A 53 0.15 12.11 -12.96
CA ALA A 53 1.33 11.68 -12.22
C ALA A 53 1.12 10.36 -11.45
N GLY A 54 -0.08 10.13 -10.91
CA GLY A 54 -0.48 8.91 -10.23
C GLY A 54 -0.43 7.65 -11.11
N TYR A 55 -0.50 7.80 -12.43
CA TYR A 55 -0.41 6.67 -13.37
C TYR A 55 0.86 5.84 -13.18
N ARG A 56 1.97 6.51 -12.82
CA ARG A 56 3.26 5.86 -12.58
C ARG A 56 3.19 4.81 -11.46
N LYS A 57 2.45 5.10 -10.38
CA LYS A 57 2.29 4.20 -9.23
C LYS A 57 1.51 2.94 -9.62
N ILE A 58 0.48 3.12 -10.46
CA ILE A 58 -0.36 2.03 -10.98
C ILE A 58 0.45 1.15 -11.93
N GLN A 59 1.19 1.77 -12.86
CA GLN A 59 2.06 1.04 -13.79
C GLN A 59 3.13 0.25 -13.04
N PHE A 60 3.79 0.87 -12.06
CA PHE A 60 4.73 0.19 -11.16
C PHE A 60 4.08 -1.06 -10.51
N CYS A 61 2.88 -0.91 -9.94
CA CYS A 61 2.20 -2.01 -9.27
C CYS A 61 1.91 -3.17 -10.24
N GLY A 62 1.40 -2.86 -11.43
CA GLY A 62 1.11 -3.85 -12.46
C GLY A 62 2.36 -4.58 -12.94
N GLU A 63 3.45 -3.85 -13.22
CA GLU A 63 4.73 -4.44 -13.61
C GLU A 63 5.32 -5.34 -12.51
N GLN A 64 5.26 -4.89 -11.26
CA GLN A 64 5.76 -5.65 -10.12
C GLN A 64 4.90 -6.89 -9.85
N ALA A 65 3.58 -6.78 -9.95
CA ALA A 65 2.65 -7.91 -9.88
C ALA A 65 2.98 -8.96 -10.95
N ALA A 66 3.17 -8.53 -12.19
CA ALA A 66 3.53 -9.41 -13.30
C ALA A 66 4.87 -10.11 -13.07
N ARG A 67 5.91 -9.41 -12.57
CA ARG A 67 7.19 -10.02 -12.17
C ARG A 67 7.04 -11.10 -11.09
N ASN A 68 6.06 -10.95 -10.21
CA ASN A 68 5.72 -11.93 -9.18
C ASN A 68 4.69 -12.99 -9.64
N GLY A 69 4.37 -13.04 -10.94
CA GLY A 69 3.45 -14.03 -11.50
C GLY A 69 1.96 -13.75 -11.22
N LEU A 70 1.63 -12.55 -10.73
CA LEU A 70 0.26 -12.13 -10.46
C LEU A 70 -0.28 -11.35 -11.67
N LYS A 71 -1.42 -11.79 -12.19
CA LYS A 71 -2.11 -11.11 -13.31
C LYS A 71 -2.94 -9.92 -12.87
N HIS A 72 -3.40 -9.96 -11.61
CA HIS A 72 -4.30 -8.96 -11.06
C HIS A 72 -3.64 -8.17 -9.95
N PHE A 73 -4.04 -6.91 -9.83
CA PHE A 73 -3.62 -6.05 -8.75
C PHE A 73 -4.73 -5.05 -8.38
N TRP A 74 -4.61 -4.42 -7.22
CA TRP A 74 -5.61 -3.51 -6.70
C TRP A 74 -5.00 -2.19 -6.26
N VAL A 75 -5.69 -1.10 -6.59
CA VAL A 75 -5.33 0.27 -6.20
C VAL A 75 -6.62 1.01 -5.81
N ASP A 76 -6.66 1.59 -4.62
CA ASP A 76 -7.83 2.23 -4.02
C ASP A 76 -8.37 3.44 -4.81
N THR A 77 -7.51 4.18 -5.51
CA THR A 77 -7.89 5.37 -6.29
C THR A 77 -8.72 5.02 -7.53
N CYS A 78 -8.50 3.86 -8.14
CA CYS A 78 -9.17 3.49 -9.39
C CYS A 78 -9.97 2.18 -9.35
N CYS A 79 -9.80 1.33 -8.34
CA CYS A 79 -10.60 0.12 -8.19
C CYS A 79 -11.92 0.36 -7.42
N ILE A 80 -12.04 1.49 -6.72
CA ILE A 80 -13.26 1.91 -6.02
C ILE A 80 -13.88 3.09 -6.79
N ASP A 81 -15.15 2.97 -7.13
CA ASP A 81 -15.93 4.11 -7.61
C ASP A 81 -16.35 4.99 -6.43
N ARG A 82 -15.56 6.02 -6.16
CA ARG A 82 -15.81 6.97 -5.06
C ARG A 82 -17.00 7.88 -5.32
N SER A 83 -17.52 7.94 -6.55
CA SER A 83 -18.76 8.69 -6.84
C SER A 83 -20.01 7.95 -6.38
N ASN A 84 -19.89 6.63 -6.13
CA ASN A 84 -20.94 5.80 -5.57
C ASN A 84 -20.75 5.65 -4.05
N ASN A 85 -21.54 6.39 -3.28
CA ASN A 85 -21.45 6.42 -1.80
C ASN A 85 -21.65 5.04 -1.15
N THR A 86 -22.50 4.18 -1.73
CA THR A 86 -22.74 2.83 -1.22
C THR A 86 -21.48 1.99 -1.41
N GLU A 87 -20.92 1.99 -2.62
CA GLU A 87 -19.68 1.27 -2.92
C GLU A 87 -18.51 1.78 -2.07
N PHE A 88 -18.37 3.09 -1.93
CA PHE A 88 -17.32 3.69 -1.11
C PHE A 88 -17.42 3.24 0.36
N SER A 89 -18.62 3.26 0.93
CA SER A 89 -18.84 2.82 2.31
C SER A 89 -18.54 1.33 2.50
N GLU A 90 -18.99 0.48 1.58
CA GLU A 90 -18.68 -0.95 1.57
C GLU A 90 -17.17 -1.22 1.43
N ALA A 91 -16.49 -0.41 0.62
CA ALA A 91 -15.05 -0.50 0.41
C ALA A 91 -14.27 -0.18 1.69
N ILE A 92 -14.64 0.87 2.41
CA ILE A 92 -14.04 1.23 3.71
C ILE A 92 -14.16 0.06 4.70
N ASN A 93 -15.33 -0.56 4.78
CA ASN A 93 -15.56 -1.71 5.66
C ASN A 93 -14.83 -2.98 5.21
N SER A 94 -14.43 -3.06 3.93
CA SER A 94 -13.80 -4.23 3.34
C SER A 94 -12.27 -4.11 3.19
N MET A 95 -11.71 -2.91 3.32
CA MET A 95 -10.29 -2.60 3.16
C MET A 95 -9.37 -3.58 3.88
N PHE A 96 -9.55 -3.78 5.19
CA PHE A 96 -8.72 -4.69 5.97
C PHE A 96 -8.73 -6.11 5.38
N ARG A 97 -9.92 -6.61 5.01
CA ARG A 97 -10.10 -7.93 4.40
C ARG A 97 -9.40 -8.02 3.05
N TRP A 98 -9.41 -6.95 2.25
CA TRP A 98 -8.72 -6.91 0.96
C TRP A 98 -7.20 -6.86 1.11
N TYR A 99 -6.67 -6.14 2.09
CA TYR A 99 -5.24 -6.20 2.39
C TYR A 99 -4.83 -7.58 2.91
N HIS A 100 -5.62 -8.18 3.81
CA HIS A 100 -5.35 -9.50 4.36
C HIS A 100 -5.37 -10.62 3.31
N LYS A 101 -6.27 -10.54 2.32
CA LYS A 101 -6.38 -11.54 1.24
C LYS A 101 -5.40 -11.32 0.07
N ALA A 102 -4.69 -10.19 0.02
CA ALA A 102 -3.73 -9.93 -1.04
C ALA A 102 -2.55 -10.91 -0.95
N ALA A 103 -2.08 -11.41 -2.09
CA ALA A 103 -0.90 -12.28 -2.13
C ALA A 103 0.39 -11.50 -1.82
N LYS A 104 0.43 -10.23 -2.24
CA LYS A 104 1.54 -9.29 -2.03
C LYS A 104 0.98 -7.89 -1.78
N CYS A 105 1.54 -7.17 -0.82
CA CYS A 105 1.34 -5.74 -0.64
C CYS A 105 2.63 -5.02 -1.04
N TYR A 106 2.52 -4.12 -2.03
CA TYR A 106 3.61 -3.27 -2.45
C TYR A 106 3.40 -1.88 -1.86
N VAL A 107 4.29 -1.46 -0.98
CA VAL A 107 4.32 -0.10 -0.43
C VAL A 107 5.20 0.75 -1.33
N TYR A 108 4.59 1.66 -2.08
CA TYR A 108 5.30 2.56 -2.98
C TYR A 108 5.52 3.92 -2.32
N LEU A 109 6.79 4.24 -2.03
CA LEU A 109 7.19 5.45 -1.33
C LEU A 109 7.66 6.52 -2.31
N SER A 110 6.73 7.38 -2.76
CA SER A 110 7.02 8.44 -3.73
C SER A 110 7.96 9.54 -3.22
N ASP A 111 8.23 9.59 -1.91
CA ASP A 111 9.10 10.56 -1.26
C ASP A 111 10.46 9.97 -0.80
N VAL A 112 10.75 8.73 -1.18
CA VAL A 112 11.99 8.03 -0.80
C VAL A 112 12.80 7.68 -2.07
N PRO A 113 13.85 8.43 -2.40
CA PRO A 113 14.74 8.08 -3.50
C PRO A 113 15.63 6.90 -3.12
N ALA A 114 15.88 5.98 -4.04
CA ALA A 114 16.77 4.84 -3.80
C ALA A 114 18.25 5.25 -3.69
N ASN A 115 18.64 6.33 -4.37
CA ASN A 115 20.01 6.82 -4.42
C ASN A 115 20.04 8.25 -3.87
N GLY A 116 20.53 8.45 -2.64
CA GLY A 116 21.00 9.77 -2.22
C GLY A 116 22.33 10.06 -2.93
N TYR A 117 22.63 11.32 -3.23
CA TYR A 117 23.99 11.69 -3.63
C TYR A 117 24.76 12.05 -2.36
N ASN A 118 25.69 11.21 -1.93
CA ASN A 118 26.68 11.57 -0.90
C ASN A 118 28.04 11.00 -1.33
N GLN A 119 28.94 11.89 -1.76
CA GLN A 119 30.31 11.56 -2.21
C GLN A 119 31.22 11.00 -1.09
N ALA A 120 30.74 10.90 0.15
CA ALA A 120 31.61 10.72 1.31
C ALA A 120 31.78 9.28 1.80
N ASN A 121 30.81 8.37 1.64
CA ASN A 121 30.83 7.09 2.38
C ASN A 121 30.40 5.88 1.53
N GLN A 122 31.28 4.89 1.44
CA GLN A 122 31.16 3.66 0.63
C GLN A 122 30.18 2.61 1.20
N SER A 123 29.17 3.00 1.97
CA SER A 123 28.11 2.10 2.45
C SER A 123 26.81 2.31 1.65
N PHE A 124 26.80 1.78 0.43
CA PHE A 124 25.68 1.90 -0.52
C PHE A 124 24.33 1.31 -0.05
N GLN A 125 24.29 0.55 1.05
CA GLN A 125 23.13 -0.27 1.43
C GLN A 125 22.01 0.48 2.18
N TRP A 126 22.25 1.67 2.73
CA TRP A 126 21.30 2.32 3.66
C TRP A 126 21.08 3.82 3.39
N MET A 127 21.45 4.31 2.21
CA MET A 127 21.38 5.74 1.93
C MET A 127 19.94 6.29 1.85
N TRP A 128 18.98 5.42 1.54
CA TRP A 128 17.55 5.72 1.53
C TRP A 128 16.94 5.74 2.94
N GLU A 129 17.60 5.16 3.96
CA GLU A 129 17.02 4.98 5.30
C GLU A 129 16.58 6.29 5.97
N PRO A 130 17.35 7.39 5.92
CA PRO A 130 16.91 8.66 6.50
C PRO A 130 15.64 9.21 5.84
N ALA A 131 15.47 9.03 4.52
CA ALA A 131 14.26 9.43 3.80
C ALA A 131 13.09 8.50 4.13
N PHE A 132 13.33 7.19 4.20
CA PHE A 132 12.33 6.20 4.61
C PHE A 132 11.75 6.51 5.98
N ARG A 133 12.59 6.82 6.97
CA ARG A 133 12.15 7.20 8.34
C ARG A 133 11.29 8.47 8.38
N LYS A 134 11.41 9.34 7.37
CA LYS A 134 10.65 10.59 7.25
C LYS A 134 9.51 10.50 6.24
N SER A 135 9.28 9.33 5.65
CA SER A 135 8.26 9.19 4.62
C SER A 135 6.88 9.51 5.18
N ARG A 136 6.11 10.30 4.42
CA ARG A 136 4.70 10.62 4.71
C ARG A 136 3.82 9.38 4.78
N TRP A 137 4.28 8.26 4.22
CA TRP A 137 3.56 6.99 4.32
C TRP A 137 3.36 6.56 5.78
N PHE A 138 4.31 6.84 6.68
CA PHE A 138 4.20 6.48 8.10
C PHE A 138 3.27 7.36 8.91
N THR A 139 2.84 8.51 8.38
CA THR A 139 1.99 9.48 9.09
C THR A 139 0.51 9.34 8.74
N ARG A 140 0.12 8.32 7.97
CA ARG A 140 -1.27 8.10 7.53
C ARG A 140 -2.03 7.23 8.54
N GLY A 141 -3.33 7.49 8.68
CA GLY A 141 -4.19 6.68 9.55
C GLY A 141 -4.37 5.23 9.11
N TRP A 142 -4.16 4.94 7.82
CA TRP A 142 -4.31 3.59 7.23
C TRP A 142 -3.05 2.73 7.29
N THR A 143 -1.88 3.32 7.56
CA THR A 143 -0.57 2.65 7.55
C THR A 143 -0.57 1.37 8.36
N LEU A 144 -1.23 1.37 9.53
CA LEU A 144 -1.31 0.20 10.37
C LEU A 144 -1.97 -0.99 9.65
N GLN A 145 -3.16 -0.78 9.07
CA GLN A 145 -3.90 -1.85 8.40
C GLN A 145 -3.14 -2.33 7.16
N GLU A 146 -2.58 -1.41 6.38
CA GLU A 146 -1.79 -1.70 5.18
C GLU A 146 -0.50 -2.50 5.51
N LEU A 147 -0.01 -2.39 6.75
CA LEU A 147 1.23 -3.02 7.20
C LEU A 147 1.03 -4.36 7.89
N ILE A 148 0.00 -4.52 8.73
CA ILE A 148 -0.20 -5.74 9.53
C ILE A 148 -1.13 -6.74 8.85
N ALA A 149 -2.11 -6.27 8.06
CA ALA A 149 -3.11 -7.16 7.49
C ALA A 149 -2.51 -8.09 6.42
N PRO A 150 -1.68 -7.61 5.47
CA PRO A 150 -1.15 -8.48 4.42
C PRO A 150 -0.16 -9.53 4.96
N PRO A 151 -0.12 -10.73 4.36
CA PRO A 151 0.87 -11.75 4.70
C PRO A 151 2.29 -11.38 4.26
N SER A 152 2.43 -10.57 3.21
CA SER A 152 3.71 -10.13 2.66
C SER A 152 3.65 -8.65 2.30
N VAL A 153 4.56 -7.85 2.84
CA VAL A 153 4.69 -6.41 2.57
C VAL A 153 6.12 -6.10 2.12
N GLU A 154 6.24 -5.46 0.95
CA GLU A 154 7.50 -5.09 0.32
C GLU A 154 7.52 -3.58 0.06
N PHE A 155 8.61 -2.91 0.43
CA PHE A 155 8.78 -1.46 0.32
C PHE A 155 9.61 -1.10 -0.90
N PHE A 156 9.11 -0.15 -1.68
CA PHE A 156 9.73 0.31 -2.91
C PHE A 156 9.95 1.82 -2.90
N SER A 157 11.07 2.23 -3.49
CA SER A 157 11.45 3.64 -3.67
C SER A 157 10.59 4.36 -4.73
N LEU A 158 10.79 5.67 -4.86
CA LEU A 158 10.25 6.49 -5.94
C LEU A 158 10.60 5.97 -7.34
N GLU A 159 11.73 5.27 -7.49
CA GLU A 159 12.16 4.67 -8.76
C GLU A 159 11.65 3.22 -8.93
N GLY A 160 10.85 2.72 -7.99
CA GLY A 160 10.37 1.33 -7.99
C GLY A 160 11.44 0.31 -7.64
N LYS A 161 12.50 0.69 -6.92
CA LYS A 161 13.53 -0.23 -6.44
C LYS A 161 13.15 -0.80 -5.07
N LEU A 162 13.36 -2.09 -4.87
CA LEU A 162 13.12 -2.75 -3.59
C LEU A 162 14.08 -2.21 -2.52
N LEU A 163 13.51 -1.68 -1.44
CA LEU A 163 14.24 -1.20 -0.26
C LEU A 163 14.35 -2.31 0.80
N GLY A 164 13.33 -3.15 0.90
CA GLY A 164 13.26 -4.26 1.84
C GLY A 164 11.83 -4.78 2.00
N CYS A 165 11.64 -5.75 2.88
CA CYS A 165 10.32 -6.25 3.28
C CYS A 165 10.03 -5.94 4.75
N ARG A 166 8.79 -6.14 5.20
CA ARG A 166 8.39 -5.93 6.60
C ARG A 166 9.31 -6.64 7.59
N ASN A 167 9.75 -7.86 7.28
CA ASN A 167 10.64 -8.62 8.15
C ASN A 167 12.07 -8.06 8.16
N SER A 168 12.60 -7.66 7.00
CA SER A 168 13.97 -7.11 6.94
C SER A 168 14.05 -5.69 7.52
N LEU A 169 12.93 -4.99 7.61
CA LEU A 169 12.82 -3.61 8.10
C LEU A 169 12.09 -3.50 9.44
N GLU A 170 11.89 -4.63 10.15
CA GLU A 170 11.08 -4.68 11.38
C GLU A 170 11.55 -3.69 12.45
N ARG A 171 12.88 -3.51 12.58
CA ARG A 171 13.48 -2.58 13.53
C ARG A 171 13.16 -1.13 13.16
N GLN A 172 13.38 -0.75 11.90
CA GLN A 172 13.10 0.60 11.42
C GLN A 172 11.61 0.92 11.58
N ILE A 173 10.74 -0.02 11.22
CA ILE A 173 9.29 0.10 11.34
C ILE A 173 8.89 0.28 12.81
N TYR A 174 9.40 -0.56 13.72
CA TYR A 174 9.13 -0.44 15.16
C TYR A 174 9.58 0.93 15.69
N GLU A 175 10.78 1.39 15.32
CA GLU A 175 11.30 2.69 15.78
C GLU A 175 10.47 3.88 15.27
N ILE A 176 9.86 3.78 14.07
CA ILE A 176 9.03 4.85 13.49
C ILE A 176 7.60 4.82 14.06
N THR A 177 7.01 3.63 14.16
CA THR A 177 5.57 3.46 14.40
C THR A 177 5.23 3.05 15.83
N GLY A 178 6.19 2.51 16.58
CA GLY A 178 5.97 1.88 17.87
C GLY A 178 5.23 0.55 17.80
N ILE A 179 4.96 0.00 16.60
CA ILE A 179 4.26 -1.27 16.42
C ILE A 179 5.20 -2.41 16.82
N PRO A 180 4.88 -3.21 17.85
CA PRO A 180 5.74 -4.29 18.31
C PRO A 180 6.14 -5.24 17.19
N VAL A 181 7.39 -5.69 17.19
CA VAL A 181 7.92 -6.61 16.16
C VAL A 181 7.09 -7.88 16.06
N GLN A 182 6.57 -8.40 17.17
CA GLN A 182 5.69 -9.55 17.20
C GLN A 182 4.40 -9.34 16.39
N ALA A 183 3.85 -8.12 16.41
CA ALA A 183 2.66 -7.78 15.62
C ALA A 183 2.99 -7.76 14.12
N LEU A 184 4.18 -7.29 13.75
CA LEU A 184 4.69 -7.33 12.38
C LEU A 184 4.96 -8.77 11.90
N GLN A 185 5.26 -9.68 12.82
CA GLN A 185 5.50 -11.10 12.52
C GLN A 185 4.20 -11.93 12.48
N GLY A 186 3.03 -11.31 12.73
CA GLY A 186 1.73 -11.95 12.62
C GLY A 186 1.23 -12.62 13.91
N SER A 187 1.78 -12.27 15.08
CA SER A 187 1.17 -12.63 16.36
C SER A 187 -0.28 -12.13 16.43
N SER A 188 -1.13 -12.89 17.11
CA SER A 188 -2.54 -12.53 17.22
C SER A 188 -2.68 -11.20 17.96
N LEU A 189 -3.59 -10.34 17.50
CA LEU A 189 -3.89 -9.08 18.19
C LEU A 189 -4.32 -9.31 19.64
N SER A 190 -4.85 -10.49 19.98
CA SER A 190 -5.17 -10.92 21.35
C SER A 190 -3.98 -10.90 22.30
N ASP A 191 -2.77 -11.07 21.77
CA ASP A 191 -1.55 -11.27 22.55
C ASP A 191 -0.96 -9.94 23.04
N PHE A 192 -1.47 -8.82 22.54
CA PHE A 192 -1.06 -7.47 22.91
C PHE A 192 -2.01 -6.86 23.94
N SER A 193 -1.45 -6.12 24.90
CA SER A 193 -2.20 -5.35 25.87
C SER A 193 -2.99 -4.22 25.20
N VAL A 194 -4.04 -3.74 25.87
CA VAL A 194 -4.82 -2.58 25.40
C VAL A 194 -3.93 -1.35 25.19
N LYS A 195 -2.89 -1.15 26.02
CA LYS A 195 -1.96 -0.02 25.85
C LYS A 195 -1.11 -0.15 24.58
N GLU A 196 -0.68 -1.35 24.23
CA GLU A 196 0.08 -1.60 22.99
C GLU A 196 -0.81 -1.41 21.75
N ARG A 197 -2.05 -1.92 21.80
CA ARG A 197 -3.04 -1.68 20.73
C ARG A 197 -3.36 -0.18 20.58
N MET A 198 -3.50 0.54 21.70
CA MET A 198 -3.77 1.99 21.68
C MET A 198 -2.55 2.83 21.27
N SER A 199 -1.33 2.40 21.57
CA SER A 199 -0.10 3.05 21.09
C SER A 199 0.03 2.92 19.56
N CYS A 200 -0.35 1.75 19.03
CA CYS A 200 -0.51 1.49 17.61
C CYS A 200 -1.50 2.47 16.94
N ASN A 201 -2.57 2.82 17.66
CA ASN A 201 -3.58 3.77 17.23
C ASN A 201 -3.17 5.24 17.39
N ARG A 202 -2.13 5.60 18.16
CA ARG A 202 -1.70 7.01 18.29
C ARG A 202 -1.01 7.57 17.06
N VAL A 203 -0.52 6.71 16.16
CA VAL A 203 -0.11 7.10 14.81
C VAL A 203 -1.33 7.38 13.92
N GLN A 204 -2.53 6.97 14.35
CA GLN A 204 -3.79 7.22 13.67
C GLN A 204 -4.44 8.48 14.26
N GLY A 205 -4.38 9.58 13.52
CA GLY A 205 -5.37 10.65 13.64
C GLY A 205 -6.73 10.17 13.10
N ILE A 206 -7.31 9.12 13.69
CA ILE A 206 -8.65 8.62 13.37
C ILE A 206 -9.43 8.54 14.67
N ASN A 207 -10.40 9.43 14.82
CA ASN A 207 -11.55 9.21 15.70
C ASN A 207 -12.34 8.01 15.17
N ASP A 208 -12.58 7.04 16.06
CA ASP A 208 -13.73 6.15 16.12
C ASP A 208 -14.24 5.46 14.83
N VAL A 209 -13.71 4.26 14.51
CA VAL A 209 -14.53 3.16 13.92
C VAL A 209 -14.04 1.75 14.33
N ALA A 210 -13.08 1.59 15.24
CA ALA A 210 -12.56 0.26 15.62
C ALA A 210 -13.07 -0.26 16.97
N THR A 211 -14.25 0.20 17.41
CA THR A 211 -15.09 -0.54 18.35
C THR A 211 -16.35 -0.90 17.58
N HIS A 212 -16.64 -2.20 17.50
CA HIS A 212 -17.93 -2.87 17.26
C HIS A 212 -17.68 -4.15 16.42
N ASN A 213 -17.41 -5.21 17.21
CA ASN A 213 -17.62 -6.65 16.99
C ASN A 213 -16.93 -7.34 15.81
#